data_AF-A0A384IVI9-F1
#
_entry.id   AF-A0A384IVI9-F1
#
_cell.length_a   1.000
_cell.length_b   1.000
_cell.length_c   1.000
_cell.angle_alpha   90.00
_cell.angle_beta   90.00
_cell.angle_gamma   90.00
#
_symmetry.space_group_name_H-M   'P 1'
#
loop_
_entity.id
_entity.type
_entity.pdbx_description
1 polymer ?
#
loop_
_entity_poly.entity_id
_entity_poly.type
_entity_poly.pdbx_seq_one_letter_code
_entity_poly.pdbx_strand_id
1 'polypeptide(L)'
;MIPIAALEGLVTAESLDFEPPAAELDAIEHEMPLILAEVELLDAQITTIDRPAGELDVRRVRRARKRVMAARRDLSNRTVMVQPGGAA
;
A
#
# COMPACT_ATOMS: atom_id res chain seq x y z
N MET A 1 23.60 -17.45 -12.69
CA MET A 1 22.71 -16.29 -12.42
C MET A 1 22.66 -15.49 -13.71
N ILE A 2 21.48 -15.33 -14.31
CA ILE A 2 21.34 -14.48 -15.51
C ILE A 2 21.29 -13.03 -15.00
N PRO A 3 22.13 -12.10 -15.51
CA PRO A 3 22.10 -10.72 -15.08
C PRO A 3 20.81 -10.05 -15.53
N ILE A 4 20.29 -9.09 -14.75
CA ILE A 4 19.04 -8.40 -15.08
C ILE A 4 19.08 -7.69 -16.46
N ALA A 5 20.27 -7.25 -16.87
CA ALA A 5 20.52 -6.70 -18.21
C ALA A 5 20.23 -7.70 -19.34
N ALA A 6 20.40 -9.00 -19.13
CA ALA A 6 20.05 -10.03 -20.12
C ALA A 6 18.55 -10.32 -20.19
N LEU A 7 17.75 -9.74 -19.28
CA LEU A 7 16.29 -9.82 -19.25
C LEU A 7 15.64 -8.47 -19.61
N GLU A 8 16.41 -7.49 -20.09
CA GLU A 8 15.94 -6.11 -20.31
C GLU A 8 14.61 -6.04 -21.08
N GLY A 9 14.48 -6.72 -22.22
CA GLY A 9 13.25 -6.71 -23.00
C GLY A 9 12.03 -7.37 -22.32
N LEU A 10 12.21 -8.02 -21.17
CA LEU A 10 11.13 -8.59 -20.36
C LEU A 10 10.78 -7.73 -19.14
N VAL A 11 11.76 -7.03 -18.55
CA VAL A 11 11.55 -6.18 -17.34
C VAL A 11 11.36 -4.71 -17.67
N THR A 12 11.81 -4.27 -18.83
CA THR A 12 11.59 -2.92 -19.34
C THR A 12 10.37 -2.95 -20.24
N ALA A 13 9.25 -2.41 -19.74
CA ALA A 13 8.07 -2.19 -20.57
C ALA A 13 8.42 -1.26 -21.75
N GLU A 14 7.83 -1.51 -22.93
CA GLU A 14 7.85 -0.52 -24.02
C GLU A 14 7.24 0.81 -23.54
N SER A 15 7.61 1.91 -24.21
CA SER A 15 7.52 3.28 -23.70
C SER A 15 6.27 3.57 -22.86
N LEU A 16 6.51 3.99 -21.61
CA LEU A 16 5.50 4.58 -20.72
C LEU A 16 5.16 6.02 -21.12
N ASP A 17 5.30 6.38 -22.41
CA ASP A 17 5.04 7.72 -22.94
C ASP A 17 3.54 8.01 -23.05
N PHE A 18 2.73 7.38 -22.19
CA PHE A 18 1.29 7.59 -22.06
C PHE A 18 0.98 7.99 -20.63
N GLU A 19 0.13 8.99 -20.46
CA GLU A 19 -0.39 9.40 -19.17
C GLU A 19 -1.36 8.33 -18.64
N PRO A 20 -1.31 7.98 -17.34
CA PRO A 20 -2.33 7.14 -16.73
C PRO A 20 -3.74 7.72 -16.92
N PRO A 21 -4.76 6.90 -17.19
CA PRO A 21 -6.13 7.37 -17.26
C PRO A 21 -6.58 7.92 -15.89
N ALA A 22 -7.46 8.91 -15.90
CA ALA A 22 -7.96 9.54 -14.67
C ALA A 22 -8.55 8.53 -13.66
N ALA A 23 -9.20 7.47 -14.14
CA ALA A 23 -9.75 6.41 -13.30
C ALA A 23 -8.68 5.61 -12.53
N GLU A 24 -7.49 5.43 -13.12
CA GLU A 24 -6.36 4.80 -12.43
C GLU A 24 -5.79 5.74 -11.35
N LEU A 25 -5.71 7.04 -11.65
CA LEU A 25 -5.30 8.03 -10.66
C LEU A 25 -6.29 8.12 -9.48
N ASP A 26 -7.59 8.11 -9.75
CA ASP A 26 -8.64 8.07 -8.73
C ASP A 26 -8.56 6.80 -7.86
N ALA A 27 -8.21 5.66 -8.46
CA ALA A 27 -8.00 4.41 -7.72
C ALA A 27 -6.83 4.54 -6.73
N ILE A 28 -5.72 5.17 -7.12
CA ILE A 28 -4.59 5.44 -6.23
C ILE A 28 -5.04 6.35 -5.07
N GLU A 29 -5.79 7.41 -5.36
CA GLU A 29 -6.32 8.31 -4.31
C GLU A 29 -7.23 7.57 -3.32
N HIS A 30 -7.97 6.56 -3.77
CA HIS A 30 -8.75 5.68 -2.89
C HIS A 30 -7.88 4.79 -2.00
N GLU A 31 -6.69 4.40 -2.46
CA GLU A 31 -5.73 3.57 -1.72
C GLU A 31 -4.85 4.38 -0.75
N MET A 32 -4.68 5.68 -0.99
CA MET A 32 -3.81 6.57 -0.20
C MET A 32 -3.98 6.46 1.33
N PRO A 33 -5.20 6.38 1.90
CA PRO A 33 -5.37 6.20 3.34
C PRO A 33 -4.75 4.91 3.89
N LEU A 34 -4.78 3.82 3.11
CA LEU A 34 -4.15 2.56 3.48
C LEU A 34 -2.62 2.67 3.40
N ILE A 35 -2.11 3.22 2.29
CA ILE A 35 -0.67 3.41 2.08
C ILE A 35 -0.06 4.22 3.23
N LEU A 36 -0.69 5.34 3.61
CA LEU A 36 -0.23 6.16 4.73
C LEU A 36 -0.26 5.41 6.08
N ALA A 37 -1.29 4.60 6.33
CA ALA A 37 -1.35 3.79 7.54
C ALA A 37 -0.23 2.73 7.59
N GLU A 38 0.14 2.15 6.45
CA GLU A 38 1.25 1.20 6.34
C GLU A 38 2.60 1.89 6.52
N VAL A 39 2.79 3.10 5.99
CA VAL A 39 3.97 3.94 6.26
C VAL A 39 4.09 4.26 7.75
N GLU A 40 3.00 4.68 8.42
CA GLU A 40 3.04 4.91 9.87
C GLU A 40 3.44 3.67 10.68
N LEU A 41 3.01 2.48 10.24
CA LEU A 41 3.41 1.22 10.87
C LEU A 41 4.90 0.95 10.65
N LEU A 42 5.39 1.17 9.43
CA LEU A 42 6.79 1.02 9.09
C LEU A 42 7.66 1.98 9.91
N ASP A 43 7.29 3.25 10.02
CA ASP A 43 7.99 4.24 10.85
C ASP A 43 8.05 3.82 12.32
N ALA A 44 6.96 3.28 12.85
CA ALA A 44 6.90 2.77 14.21
C ALA A 44 7.83 1.56 14.42
N GLN A 45 7.99 0.70 13.41
CA GLN A 45 8.91 -0.44 13.45
C GLN A 45 10.36 0.01 13.30
N ILE A 46 10.65 0.89 12.34
CA ILE A 46 12.00 1.44 12.09
C ILE A 46 12.56 2.09 13.35
N THR A 47 11.74 2.84 14.09
CA THR A 47 12.13 3.47 15.36
C THR A 47 12.68 2.47 16.39
N THR A 48 12.33 1.19 16.29
CA THR A 48 12.76 0.12 17.21
C THR A 48 13.92 -0.73 16.71
N ILE A 49 14.46 -0.48 15.50
CA ILE A 49 15.52 -1.32 14.93
C ILE A 49 16.83 -1.16 15.70
N ASP A 50 17.18 0.07 16.09
CA ASP A 50 18.48 0.37 16.69
C ASP A 50 18.50 0.24 18.23
N ARG A 51 17.40 -0.21 18.84
CA ARG A 51 17.28 -0.29 20.31
C ARG A 51 16.26 -1.34 20.77
N PRO A 52 16.39 -1.90 21.98
CA PRO A 52 15.32 -2.71 22.54
C PRO A 52 14.02 -1.90 22.65
N ALA A 53 12.92 -2.48 22.17
CA ALA A 53 11.61 -1.82 22.17
C ALA A 53 11.10 -1.60 23.60
N GLY A 54 10.77 -0.35 23.94
CA GLY A 54 10.11 -0.01 25.20
C GLY A 54 8.60 -0.26 25.14
N GLU A 55 7.92 -0.17 26.28
CA GLU A 55 6.46 -0.33 26.35
C GLU A 55 5.69 0.65 25.44
N LEU A 56 6.18 1.90 25.34
CA LEU A 56 5.59 2.91 24.48
C LEU A 56 5.73 2.54 22.99
N ASP A 57 6.87 1.97 22.60
CA ASP A 57 7.11 1.53 21.23
C ASP A 57 6.15 0.39 20.87
N VAL A 58 5.98 -0.59 21.77
CA VAL A 58 5.00 -1.68 21.60
C VAL A 58 3.58 -1.14 21.44
N ARG A 59 3.17 -0.15 22.26
CA ARG A 59 1.86 0.48 22.14
C ARG A 59 1.71 1.23 20.81
N ARG A 60 2.74 1.92 20.34
CA ARG A 60 2.76 2.65 19.06
C ARG A 60 2.60 1.69 17.89
N VAL A 61 3.37 0.60 17.84
CA VAL A 61 3.26 -0.45 16.81
C VAL A 61 1.86 -1.07 16.82
N ARG A 62 1.31 -1.40 18.00
CA ARG A 62 -0.06 -1.94 18.10
C ARG A 62 -1.11 -0.96 17.58
N ARG A 63 -0.98 0.34 17.86
CA ARG A 63 -1.91 1.36 17.37
C ARG A 63 -1.81 1.51 15.85
N ALA A 64 -0.60 1.59 15.30
CA ALA A 64 -0.38 1.69 13.87
C ALA A 64 -0.94 0.46 13.13
N ARG A 65 -0.69 -0.76 13.64
CA ARG A 65 -1.27 -2.00 13.09
C ARG A 65 -2.80 -1.98 13.10
N LYS A 66 -3.43 -1.46 14.16
CA LYS A 66 -4.90 -1.29 14.20
C LYS A 66 -5.40 -0.32 13.12
N ARG A 67 -4.67 0.77 12.86
CA ARG A 67 -5.02 1.71 11.78
C ARG A 67 -4.94 1.06 10.40
N VAL A 68 -3.88 0.30 10.12
CA VAL A 68 -3.76 -0.48 8.87
C VAL A 68 -4.97 -1.39 8.69
N MET A 69 -5.35 -2.15 9.73
CA MET A 69 -6.51 -3.04 9.63
C MET A 69 -7.83 -2.30 9.40
N ALA A 70 -7.99 -1.11 9.98
CA ALA A 70 -9.16 -0.26 9.74
C ALA A 70 -9.18 0.26 8.29
N ALA A 71 -8.07 0.82 7.80
CA ALA A 71 -7.96 1.32 6.44
C ALA A 71 -8.16 0.21 5.39
N ARG A 72 -7.63 -1.00 5.61
CA ARG A 72 -7.89 -2.16 4.73
C ARG A 72 -9.36 -2.52 4.68
N ARG A 73 -10.04 -2.51 5.83
CA ARG A 73 -11.49 -2.77 5.90
C ARG A 73 -12.25 -1.71 5.11
N ASP A 74 -11.91 -0.44 5.28
CA ASP A 74 -12.62 0.66 4.63
C ASP A 74 -12.41 0.63 3.10
N LEU A 75 -11.19 0.38 2.64
CA LEU A 75 -10.87 0.18 1.22
C LEU A 75 -11.63 -1.02 0.62
N SER A 76 -11.64 -2.15 1.32
CA SER A 76 -12.38 -3.34 0.88
C SER A 76 -13.89 -3.08 0.82
N ASN A 77 -14.45 -2.30 1.73
CA ASN A 77 -15.87 -1.95 1.69
C ASN A 77 -16.19 -0.98 0.56
N ARG A 78 -15.29 -0.03 0.27
CA ARG A 78 -15.48 0.93 -0.83
C ARG A 78 -15.41 0.24 -2.19
N THR A 79 -14.46 -0.66 -2.41
CA THR A 79 -14.35 -1.43 -3.66
C THR A 79 -15.59 -2.31 -3.92
N VAL A 80 -16.18 -2.89 -2.88
CA VAL A 80 -17.46 -3.63 -2.98
C VAL A 80 -18.62 -2.71 -3.39
N MET A 81 -18.64 -1.45 -2.92
CA MET A 81 -19.68 -0.48 -3.30
C MET A 81 -19.51 0.09 -4.72
N VAL A 82 -18.28 0.10 -5.26
CA VAL A 82 -17.98 0.59 -6.62
C VAL A 82 -18.25 -0.47 -7.69
N GLN A 83 -18.33 -1.75 -7.33
CA GLN A 83 -18.89 -2.77 -8.22
C GLN A 83 -20.38 -2.45 -8.45
N PRO A 84 -20.83 -2.18 -9.69
CA PRO A 84 -22.25 -2.09 -9.94
C PRO A 84 -22.85 -3.43 -9.56
N GLY A 85 -23.92 -3.42 -8.77
CA GLY A 85 -24.66 -4.62 -8.44
C GLY A 85 -25.03 -5.36 -9.72
N GLY A 86 -24.22 -6.36 -10.06
CA GLY A 86 -24.52 -7.33 -11.09
C GLY A 86 -25.72 -8.10 -10.61
N ALA A 87 -26.87 -7.77 -11.18
CA ALA A 87 -28.13 -8.45 -10.94
C ALA A 87 -27.95 -9.96 -11.10
N ALA A 88 -28.49 -10.71 -10.14
CA ALA A 88 -29.06 -12.03 -10.35
C ALA A 88 -30.51 -11.97 -9.86
#